data_AF-A0A1F5YHV4-F1
#
_entry.id   AF-A0A1F5YHV4-F1
#
_cell.length_a   1.000
_cell.length_b   1.000
_cell.length_c   1.000
_cell.angle_alpha   90.00
_cell.angle_beta   90.00
_cell.angle_gamma   90.00
#
_symmetry.space_group_name_H-M   'P 1'
#
loop_
_entity.id
_entity.type
_entity.pdbx_description
1 polymer ?
#
loop_
_entity_poly.entity_id
_entity_poly.type
_entity_poly.pdbx_seq_one_letter_code
_entity_poly.pdbx_strand_id
1 'polypeptide(L)'
;MKNRWYQAKVIRGKNQGKNIGFPTINLDNSALLKRSKKGVYLSHLKINQKDYYGLLYYGPRLVLNETRNILEIFILDFSNVVYGKIVKFRLMEFIRGIMNFSDIQELKKQIEKDLAYAREMIKYK
;
A
#
# COMPACT_ATOMS: atom_id res chain seq x y z
N MET A 1 7.42 -13.22 12.76
CA MET A 1 6.23 -12.48 12.24
C MET A 1 6.08 -12.50 10.71
N LYS A 2 6.93 -13.18 9.92
CA LYS A 2 6.92 -13.12 8.42
C LYS A 2 5.78 -13.87 7.70
N ASN A 3 4.89 -14.58 8.42
CA ASN A 3 3.86 -15.45 7.81
C ASN A 3 2.41 -15.09 8.15
N ARG A 4 2.15 -13.96 8.83
CA ARG A 4 0.78 -13.58 9.18
C ARG A 4 0.05 -12.97 7.98
N TRP A 5 -1.08 -13.56 7.61
CA TRP A 5 -2.04 -12.96 6.70
C TRP A 5 -3.04 -12.10 7.47
N TYR A 6 -3.41 -10.98 6.86
CA TYR A 6 -4.44 -10.05 7.29
C TYR A 6 -5.58 -10.08 6.26
N GLN A 7 -6.76 -9.65 6.68
CA GLN A 7 -7.92 -9.50 5.81
C GLN A 7 -8.59 -8.17 6.09
N ALA A 8 -8.95 -7.44 5.05
CA ALA A 8 -9.61 -6.15 5.17
C ALA A 8 -10.54 -5.92 3.98
N LYS A 9 -11.57 -5.10 4.18
CA LYS A 9 -12.51 -4.72 3.12
C LYS A 9 -11.93 -3.55 2.34
N VAL A 10 -12.02 -3.64 1.01
CA VAL A 10 -11.68 -2.50 0.14
C VAL A 10 -12.80 -1.48 0.21
N ILE A 11 -12.45 -0.27 0.63
CA ILE A 11 -13.35 0.88 0.75
C ILE A 11 -12.99 1.95 -0.29
N ARG A 12 -13.97 2.83 -0.55
CA ARG A 12 -13.72 4.03 -1.35
C ARG A 12 -12.82 4.98 -0.55
N GLY A 13 -11.67 5.30 -1.10
CA GLY A 13 -10.79 6.34 -0.57
C GLY A 13 -11.08 7.70 -1.18
N LYS A 14 -10.18 8.65 -0.94
CA LYS A 14 -10.21 10.00 -1.53
C LYS A 14 -9.75 10.04 -3.01
N ASN A 15 -9.49 8.89 -3.64
CA ASN A 15 -9.01 8.73 -5.03
C ASN A 15 -7.74 9.52 -5.39
N GLN A 16 -6.95 9.97 -4.42
CA GLN A 16 -5.81 10.86 -4.69
C GLN A 16 -4.65 10.18 -5.40
N GLY A 17 -4.39 8.90 -5.08
CA GLY A 17 -3.38 8.11 -5.78
C GLY A 17 -3.64 8.07 -7.29
N LYS A 18 -4.91 7.96 -7.70
CA LYS A 18 -5.29 7.98 -9.13
C LYS A 18 -4.89 9.28 -9.81
N ASN A 19 -5.08 10.43 -9.16
CA ASN A 19 -4.76 11.75 -9.73
C ASN A 19 -3.25 11.94 -9.95
N ILE A 20 -2.41 11.22 -9.20
CA ILE A 20 -0.95 11.29 -9.32
C ILE A 20 -0.34 10.12 -10.11
N GLY A 21 -1.15 9.22 -10.68
CA GLY A 21 -0.70 8.08 -11.48
C GLY A 21 -0.49 6.77 -10.71
N PHE A 22 -0.79 6.74 -9.41
CA PHE A 22 -0.62 5.57 -8.54
C PHE A 22 -1.96 5.19 -7.89
N PRO A 23 -2.94 4.64 -8.64
CA PRO A 23 -4.22 4.22 -8.08
C PRO A 23 -4.05 3.21 -6.94
N THR A 24 -4.52 3.55 -5.74
CA THR A 24 -4.49 2.69 -4.56
C THR A 24 -5.88 2.18 -4.20
N ILE A 25 -5.93 0.97 -3.66
CA ILE A 25 -7.08 0.53 -2.88
C ILE A 25 -6.90 1.00 -1.43
N ASN A 26 -7.99 1.45 -0.80
CA ASN A 26 -8.03 1.82 0.61
C ASN A 26 -8.64 0.67 1.41
N LEU A 27 -8.08 0.35 2.58
CA LEU A 27 -8.56 -0.71 3.45
C LEU A 27 -9.21 -0.13 4.70
N ASP A 28 -10.30 -0.75 5.16
CA ASP A 28 -11.18 -0.26 6.22
C ASP A 28 -10.59 -0.29 7.63
N ASN A 29 -9.56 -1.10 7.88
CA ASN A 29 -9.04 -1.32 9.22
C ASN A 29 -7.52 -1.22 9.30
N SER A 30 -7.01 0.00 9.53
CA SER A 30 -5.58 0.23 9.76
C SER A 30 -5.07 -0.29 11.10
N ALA A 31 -5.96 -0.54 12.08
CA ALA A 31 -5.58 -1.09 13.39
C ALA A 31 -5.04 -2.52 13.31
N LEU A 32 -5.27 -3.24 12.19
CA LEU A 32 -4.63 -4.52 11.88
C LEU A 32 -3.10 -4.44 11.97
N LEU A 33 -2.52 -3.28 11.64
CA LEU A 33 -1.09 -3.03 11.64
C LEU A 33 -0.63 -2.14 12.80
N LYS A 34 -1.42 -2.01 13.88
CA LYS A 34 -1.11 -1.13 15.02
C LYS A 34 0.24 -1.40 15.69
N ARG A 35 0.76 -2.64 15.59
CA ARG A 35 2.06 -3.07 16.12
C ARG A 35 3.19 -3.06 15.07
N SER A 36 2.89 -2.73 13.82
CA SER A 36 3.87 -2.64 12.73
C SER A 36 4.49 -1.24 12.67
N LYS A 37 5.70 -1.14 12.11
CA LYS A 37 6.31 0.16 11.82
C LYS A 37 5.44 0.89 10.80
N LYS A 38 5.36 2.22 10.90
CA LYS A 38 4.67 3.02 9.88
C LYS A 38 5.60 3.25 8.69
N GLY A 39 5.07 3.19 7.48
CA GLY A 39 5.84 3.36 6.26
C GLY A 39 5.31 2.52 5.10
N VAL A 40 6.21 2.21 4.16
CA VAL A 40 5.92 1.45 2.94
C VAL A 40 6.49 0.04 3.06
N TYR A 41 5.70 -0.93 2.62
CA TYR A 41 6.02 -2.34 2.61
C TYR A 41 5.82 -2.93 1.22
N LEU A 42 6.69 -3.86 0.81
CA LEU A 42 6.31 -4.86 -0.17
C LEU A 42 5.30 -5.80 0.49
N SER A 43 4.19 -6.04 -0.18
CA SER A 43 3.10 -6.88 0.28
C SER A 43 2.72 -7.93 -0.75
N HIS A 44 2.29 -9.09 -0.26
CA HIS A 44 1.69 -10.15 -1.06
C HIS A 44 0.20 -10.16 -0.81
N LEU A 45 -0.60 -10.19 -1.87
CA LEU A 45 -2.06 -10.11 -1.82
C LEU A 45 -2.70 -11.32 -2.50
N LYS A 46 -3.86 -11.72 -1.99
CA LYS A 46 -4.78 -12.65 -2.64
C LYS A 46 -6.11 -11.96 -2.90
N ILE A 47 -6.50 -11.90 -4.17
CA ILE A 47 -7.76 -11.32 -4.62
C ILE A 47 -8.41 -12.32 -5.59
N ASN A 48 -9.63 -12.78 -5.28
CA ASN A 48 -10.33 -13.78 -6.11
C ASN A 48 -9.46 -15.01 -6.43
N GLN A 49 -8.72 -15.52 -5.45
CA GLN A 49 -7.79 -16.66 -5.57
C GLN A 49 -6.56 -16.44 -6.46
N LYS A 50 -6.36 -15.23 -7.00
CA LYS A 50 -5.13 -14.84 -7.70
C LYS A 50 -4.18 -14.12 -6.76
N ASP A 51 -2.90 -14.44 -6.90
CA ASP A 51 -1.81 -13.80 -6.16
C ASP A 51 -1.35 -12.53 -6.89
N TYR A 52 -1.08 -11.49 -6.11
CA TYR A 52 -0.59 -10.20 -6.57
C TYR A 52 0.47 -9.67 -5.62
N TYR A 53 1.31 -8.75 -6.11
CA TYR A 53 2.20 -7.96 -5.28
C TYR A 53 1.75 -6.50 -5.23
N GLY A 54 2.11 -5.81 -4.16
CA GLY A 54 1.70 -4.42 -3.99
C GLY A 54 2.60 -3.66 -3.03
N LEU A 55 2.67 -2.35 -3.22
CA LEU A 55 3.21 -1.43 -2.23
C LEU A 55 2.11 -1.08 -1.23
N LEU A 56 2.27 -1.54 0.01
CA LEU A 56 1.38 -1.20 1.10
C LEU A 56 1.93 0.00 1.86
N TYR A 57 1.12 1.04 2.00
CA TYR A 57 1.39 2.18 2.86
C TYR A 57 0.57 2.08 4.15
N TYR A 58 1.24 2.22 5.30
CA TYR A 58 0.61 2.30 6.62
C TYR A 58 1.14 3.52 7.38
N GLY A 59 0.29 4.51 7.63
CA GLY A 59 0.68 5.74 8.33
C GLY A 59 -0.30 6.89 8.13
N PRO A 60 -0.09 8.04 8.78
CA PRO A 60 -0.84 9.27 8.56
C PRO A 60 -0.45 9.96 7.25
N ARG A 61 -1.42 10.56 6.55
CA ARG A 61 -1.13 11.44 5.41
C ARG A 61 -0.94 12.87 5.90
N LEU A 62 0.27 13.17 6.37
CA LEU A 62 0.62 14.47 6.95
C LEU A 62 0.38 15.64 5.98
N VAL A 63 0.73 15.47 4.70
CA VAL A 63 0.51 16.48 3.64
C VAL A 63 -0.97 16.84 3.44
N LEU A 64 -1.90 16.01 3.94
CA LEU A 64 -3.35 16.21 3.82
C LEU A 64 -4.04 16.49 5.16
N ASN A 65 -3.28 16.86 6.20
CA ASN A 65 -3.79 17.07 7.55
C ASN A 65 -4.54 15.86 8.15
N GLU A 66 -4.26 14.65 7.66
CA GLU A 66 -4.87 13.42 8.15
C GLU A 66 -3.96 12.74 9.18
N THR A 67 -4.28 12.92 10.46
CA THR A 67 -3.50 12.41 11.59
C THR A 67 -3.75 10.93 11.88
N ARG A 68 -4.85 10.37 11.35
CA ARG A 68 -5.20 8.96 11.51
C ARG A 68 -4.32 8.11 10.60
N ASN A 69 -3.87 6.97 11.12
CA ASN A 69 -3.20 5.99 10.26
C ASN A 69 -4.22 5.43 9.27
N ILE A 70 -3.86 5.46 7.99
CA ILE A 70 -4.60 4.79 6.95
C ILE A 70 -3.85 3.53 6.49
N LEU A 71 -4.54 2.72 5.71
CA LEU A 71 -3.96 1.54 5.09
C LEU A 71 -4.32 1.52 3.62
N GLU A 72 -3.30 1.65 2.77
CA GLU A 72 -3.48 1.68 1.32
C GLU A 72 -2.57 0.70 0.63
N ILE A 73 -3.01 0.17 -0.51
CA ILE A 73 -2.17 -0.68 -1.33
C ILE A 73 -2.24 -0.23 -2.78
N PHE A 74 -1.09 0.08 -3.36
CA PHE A 74 -0.90 0.14 -4.80
C PHE A 74 -0.59 -1.28 -5.28
N ILE A 75 -1.51 -1.89 -6.02
CA ILE A 75 -1.34 -3.27 -6.51
C ILE A 75 -0.62 -3.21 -7.86
N LEU A 76 0.50 -3.93 -7.98
CA LEU A 76 1.28 -3.98 -9.21
C LEU A 76 0.47 -4.68 -10.31
N ASP A 77 0.55 -4.12 -11.51
CA ASP A 77 -0.01 -4.71 -12.73
C ASP A 77 -1.52 -5.03 -12.63
N PHE A 78 -2.25 -4.21 -11.85
CA PHE A 78 -3.67 -4.40 -11.56
C PHE A 78 -4.52 -3.23 -12.03
N SER A 79 -5.53 -3.53 -12.86
CA SER A 79 -6.42 -2.53 -13.46
C SER A 79 -7.89 -2.65 -13.04
N ASN A 80 -8.23 -3.64 -12.20
CA ASN A 80 -9.62 -3.92 -11.85
C ASN A 80 -10.13 -3.08 -10.67
N VAL A 81 -11.44 -2.84 -10.64
CA VAL A 81 -12.12 -2.24 -9.48
C VAL A 81 -12.53 -3.35 -8.51
N VAL A 82 -12.20 -3.20 -7.22
CA VAL A 82 -12.47 -4.22 -6.18
C VAL A 82 -13.19 -3.69 -4.95
N TYR A 83 -13.90 -2.55 -5.06
CA TYR A 83 -14.67 -2.00 -3.95
C TYR A 83 -15.64 -3.02 -3.35
N GLY A 84 -15.74 -3.02 -2.02
CA GLY A 84 -16.62 -3.92 -1.26
C GLY A 84 -16.09 -5.34 -1.08
N LYS A 85 -15.02 -5.74 -1.80
CA LYS A 85 -14.42 -7.07 -1.67
C LYS A 85 -13.47 -7.14 -0.48
N ILE A 86 -13.34 -8.34 0.09
CA ILE A 86 -12.30 -8.66 1.06
C ILE A 86 -11.03 -9.00 0.30
N VAL A 87 -9.93 -8.34 0.66
CA VAL A 87 -8.58 -8.71 0.20
C VAL A 87 -7.81 -9.34 1.34
N LYS A 88 -7.08 -10.42 1.05
CA LYS A 88 -6.11 -10.97 2.00
C LYS A 88 -4.74 -10.43 1.62
N PHE A 89 -3.94 -10.04 2.60
CA PHE A 89 -2.58 -9.58 2.34
C PHE A 89 -1.63 -9.97 3.46
N ARG A 90 -0.33 -10.00 3.18
CA ARG A 90 0.72 -10.11 4.20
C ARG A 90 1.84 -9.12 3.91
N LEU A 91 2.47 -8.63 4.97
CA LEU A 91 3.68 -7.81 4.86
C LEU A 91 4.87 -8.73 4.57
N MET A 92 5.62 -8.45 3.51
CA MET A 92 6.80 -9.23 3.15
C MET A 92 8.07 -8.54 3.64
N GLU A 93 8.24 -7.27 3.27
CA GLU A 93 9.47 -6.52 3.49
C GLU A 93 9.15 -5.05 3.74
N PHE A 94 9.86 -4.45 4.68
CA PHE A 94 9.76 -3.02 4.96
C PHE A 94 10.72 -2.28 4.04
N ILE A 95 10.19 -1.41 3.18
CA ILE A 95 10.97 -0.67 2.19
C ILE A 95 11.51 0.61 2.82
N ARG A 96 10.64 1.39 3.47
CA ARG A 96 11.03 2.66 4.11
C ARG A 96 9.99 3.15 5.12
N GLY A 97 10.42 4.09 5.96
CA GLY A 97 9.53 4.84 6.85
C GLY A 97 8.65 5.87 6.13
N ILE A 98 7.88 6.62 6.92
CA ILE A 98 7.14 7.80 6.43
C ILE A 98 8.15 8.88 6.07
N MET A 99 7.92 9.53 4.94
CA MET A 99 8.68 10.68 4.47
C MET A 99 7.71 11.83 4.23
N ASN A 100 8.18 13.04 4.50
CA ASN A 100 7.53 14.27 4.04
C ASN A 100 8.11 14.64 2.67
N PHE A 101 7.27 15.20 1.81
CA PHE A 101 7.67 15.66 0.49
C PHE A 101 7.28 17.12 0.35
N SER A 102 8.13 17.91 -0.30
CA SER A 102 7.91 19.34 -0.50
C SER A 102 6.83 19.58 -1.54
N ASP A 103 6.68 18.66 -2.49
CA ASP A 103 5.67 18.69 -3.54
C ASP A 103 5.23 17.30 -4.01
N ILE A 104 4.26 17.28 -4.94
CA ILE A 104 3.72 16.05 -5.53
C ILE A 104 4.75 15.33 -6.42
N GLN A 105 5.65 16.05 -7.09
CA GLN A 105 6.64 15.45 -7.99
C GLN A 105 7.69 14.66 -7.22
N GLU A 106 8.15 15.17 -6.07
CA GLU A 106 9.04 14.43 -5.16
C GLU A 106 8.37 13.15 -4.64
N LEU A 107 7.09 13.24 -4.26
CA LEU A 107 6.31 12.06 -3.86
C LEU A 107 6.26 11.03 -4.99
N LYS A 108 5.97 11.43 -6.23
CA LYS A 108 5.93 10.51 -7.39
C LYS A 108 7.28 9.84 -7.61
N LYS A 109 8.36 10.62 -7.65
CA LYS A 109 9.74 10.09 -7.79
C LYS A 109 10.07 9.06 -6.71
N GLN A 110 9.63 9.30 -5.47
CA GLN A 110 9.86 8.33 -4.40
C GLN A 110 9.03 7.06 -4.58
N ILE A 111 7.76 7.18 -4.99
CA ILE A 111 6.93 5.99 -5.28
C ILE A 111 7.54 5.16 -6.42
N GLU A 112 8.09 5.79 -7.46
CA GLU A 112 8.78 5.10 -8.55
C GLU A 112 10.01 4.33 -8.05
N LYS A 113 10.81 4.93 -7.16
CA LYS A 113 11.94 4.25 -6.50
C LYS A 113 11.46 3.06 -5.66
N ASP A 114 10.40 3.24 -4.88
CA ASP A 114 9.81 2.17 -4.08
C ASP A 114 9.31 1.02 -4.97
N LEU A 115 8.72 1.33 -6.14
CA LEU A 115 8.25 0.35 -7.12
C LEU A 115 9.40 -0.40 -7.79
N ALA A 116 10.45 0.31 -8.21
CA ALA A 116 11.63 -0.29 -8.80
C ALA A 116 12.27 -1.29 -7.81
N TYR A 117 12.45 -0.87 -6.56
CA TYR A 117 12.94 -1.73 -5.49
C TYR A 117 12.04 -2.96 -5.27
N ALA A 118 10.72 -2.75 -5.18
CA ALA A 118 9.77 -3.85 -5.02
C ALA A 118 9.84 -4.86 -6.18
N ARG A 119 9.96 -4.39 -7.43
CA ARG A 119 10.09 -5.26 -8.61
C ARG A 119 11.39 -6.06 -8.58
N GLU A 120 12.50 -5.47 -8.17
CA GLU A 120 13.75 -6.22 -7.97
C GLU A 120 13.60 -7.30 -6.89
N MET A 121 13.00 -6.96 -5.74
CA MET A 121 12.80 -7.93 -4.65
C MET A 121 11.84 -9.08 -4.99
N ILE A 122 10.91 -8.87 -5.94
CA ILE A 122 9.99 -9.91 -6.41
C ILE A 122 10.73 -10.94 -7.29
N LYS A 123 11.73 -10.53 -8.09
CA LYS A 123 12.48 -11.45 -8.97
C LYS A 123 13.21 -12.57 -8.23
N TYR A 124 13.58 -12.32 -6.97
CA TYR A 124 14.31 -13.26 -6.12
C TYR A 124 13.41 -14.10 -5.20
N LYS A 125 12.10 -14.19 -5.49
CA LYS A 125 11.11 -14.92 -4.69
C LYS A 125 10.30 -15.90 -5.53
#